data_AF-A0A9E1RJT1-F1
#
_entry.id   AF-A0A9E1RJT1-F1
#
_cell.length_a   1.000
_cell.length_b   1.000
_cell.length_c   1.000
_cell.angle_alpha   90.00
_cell.angle_beta   90.00
_cell.angle_gamma   90.00
#
_symmetry.space_group_name_H-M   'P 1'
#
loop_
_entity.id
_entity.type
_entity.pdbx_description
1 polymer ?
#
loop_
_entity_poly.entity_id
_entity_poly.type
_entity_poly.pdbx_seq_one_letter_code
_entity_poly.pdbx_strand_id
1 'polypeptide(L)'
;FSNLKKHWFLIRTIDKIQLDTFKASHRYIYGKGPFTILDELLIMKNNRIDYIITRNSGGNDTYAKILAARYLKKTVIVIKRPKIFSNNNFYDTKSIIQYINDFN
;
A
#
# COMPACT_ATOMS: atom_id res chain seq x y z
N PHE A 1 15.24 -1.45 -0.36
CA PHE A 1 15.55 -1.03 -1.75
C PHE A 1 16.83 -0.18 -1.89
N SER A 2 17.59 0.09 -0.82
CA SER A 2 18.79 0.97 -0.88
C SER A 2 19.89 0.50 -1.85
N ASN A 3 19.92 -0.78 -2.24
CA ASN A 3 20.90 -1.31 -3.20
C ASN A 3 20.53 -1.03 -4.68
N LEU A 4 19.33 -0.49 -4.97
CA LEU A 4 18.88 -0.16 -6.32
C LEU A 4 19.33 1.26 -6.70
N LYS A 5 20.59 1.41 -7.13
CA LYS A 5 21.22 2.72 -7.37
C LYS A 5 20.70 3.50 -8.58
N LYS A 6 20.09 2.82 -9.56
CA LYS A 6 19.60 3.41 -10.82
C LYS A 6 18.12 3.82 -10.80
N HIS A 7 17.45 3.68 -9.65
CA HIS A 7 16.02 3.94 -9.53
C HIS A 7 15.76 5.14 -8.64
N TRP A 8 14.71 5.87 -8.96
CA TRP A 8 14.17 6.94 -8.14
C TRP A 8 12.88 6.46 -7.45
N PHE A 9 12.70 6.80 -6.18
CA PHE A 9 11.58 6.32 -5.36
C PHE A 9 10.70 7.49 -4.88
N LEU A 10 9.40 7.41 -5.15
CA LEU A 10 8.41 8.18 -4.40
C LEU A 10 7.90 7.33 -3.25
N ILE A 11 8.10 7.79 -2.02
CA ILE A 11 7.72 7.05 -0.81
C ILE A 11 6.66 7.84 -0.06
N ARG A 12 5.51 7.23 0.16
CA ARG A 12 4.42 7.82 0.95
C ARG A 12 4.31 7.14 2.31
N THR A 13 4.34 7.93 3.37
CA THR A 13 4.24 7.47 4.76
C THR A 13 3.17 8.27 5.51
N ILE A 14 2.61 7.67 6.55
CA ILE A 14 1.70 8.38 7.47
C ILE A 14 2.54 9.20 8.45
N ASP A 15 3.57 8.57 9.02
CA ASP A 15 4.45 9.18 9.99
C ASP A 15 5.81 9.56 9.39
N LYS A 16 6.52 10.46 10.07
CA LYS A 16 7.89 10.83 9.74
C LYS A 16 8.82 9.67 10.06
N ILE A 17 9.56 9.19 9.06
CA ILE A 17 10.57 8.15 9.24
C ILE A 17 11.94 8.83 9.41
N GLN A 18 12.76 8.35 10.35
CA GLN A 18 14.18 8.69 10.44
C GLN A 18 14.96 7.82 9.44
N LEU A 19 15.72 8.43 8.55
CA LEU A 19 16.03 7.84 7.24
C LEU A 19 17.51 7.88 6.85
N ASP A 20 18.39 7.87 7.84
CA ASP A 20 19.83 7.91 7.63
C ASP A 20 20.36 6.68 6.84
N THR A 21 19.49 5.67 6.64
CA THR A 21 19.82 4.39 6.00
C THR A 21 19.25 4.22 4.57
N PHE A 22 18.34 5.07 4.10
CA PHE A 22 17.77 4.93 2.74
C PHE A 22 18.54 5.74 1.70
N LYS A 23 19.62 5.14 1.17
CA LYS A 23 20.60 5.81 0.30
C LYS A 23 20.20 5.94 -1.19
N ALA A 24 19.10 5.32 -1.63
CA ALA A 24 18.67 5.44 -3.03
C ALA A 24 18.12 6.84 -3.31
N SER A 25 18.06 7.31 -4.57
CA SER A 25 17.45 8.60 -4.87
C SER A 25 15.94 8.55 -4.60
N HIS A 26 15.39 9.50 -3.85
CA HIS A 26 14.00 9.41 -3.41
C HIS A 26 13.38 10.77 -3.08
N ARG A 27 12.05 10.77 -2.99
CA ARG A 27 11.24 11.85 -2.42
C ARG A 27 10.20 11.27 -1.49
N TYR A 28 10.03 11.90 -0.33
CA TYR A 28 8.96 11.55 0.60
C TYR A 28 7.75 12.45 0.42
N ILE A 29 6.58 11.86 0.60
CA ILE A 29 5.32 12.58 0.76
C ILE A 29 4.59 12.03 1.98
N TYR A 30 3.93 12.90 2.71
CA TYR A 30 3.05 12.50 3.80
C TYR A 30 1.65 12.27 3.25
N GLY A 31 0.99 11.24 3.75
CA GLY A 31 -0.42 11.03 3.43
C GLY A 31 -1.02 9.89 4.22
N LYS A 32 -2.21 10.15 4.76
CA LYS A 32 -3.12 9.16 5.31
C LYS A 32 -4.37 9.12 4.43
N GLY A 33 -4.78 7.92 4.05
CA GLY A 33 -5.97 7.73 3.22
C GLY A 33 -7.28 8.01 3.97
N PRO A 34 -8.43 7.86 3.30
CA PRO A 34 -8.54 7.29 1.94
C PRO A 34 -8.02 8.26 0.86
N PHE A 35 -7.41 7.70 -0.19
CA PHE A 35 -6.99 8.48 -1.37
C PHE A 35 -7.98 8.27 -2.51
N THR A 36 -8.23 9.30 -3.31
CA THR A 36 -9.05 9.16 -4.51
C THR A 36 -8.22 8.58 -5.66
N ILE A 37 -8.88 7.98 -6.65
CA ILE A 37 -8.21 7.50 -7.87
C ILE A 37 -7.59 8.67 -8.63
N LEU A 38 -8.25 9.83 -8.65
CA LEU A 38 -7.75 11.01 -9.36
C LEU A 38 -6.44 11.53 -8.77
N ASP A 39 -6.34 11.60 -7.44
CA ASP A 39 -5.11 12.02 -6.76
C ASP A 39 -3.95 11.07 -7.07
N GLU A 40 -4.22 9.77 -7.08
CA GLU A 40 -3.23 8.74 -7.43
C GLU A 40 -2.78 8.85 -8.89
N LEU A 41 -3.71 9.12 -9.83
CA LEU A 41 -3.38 9.35 -11.23
C LEU A 41 -2.47 10.57 -11.40
N LEU A 42 -2.78 11.68 -10.72
CA LEU A 42 -1.98 12.90 -10.77
C LEU A 42 -0.58 12.67 -10.17
N ILE A 43 -0.50 12.03 -9.01
CA ILE A 43 0.78 11.67 -8.39
C ILE A 43 1.61 10.81 -9.33
N MET A 44 1.03 9.76 -9.93
CA MET A 44 1.78 8.87 -10.82
C MET A 44 2.25 9.57 -12.09
N LYS A 45 1.41 10.38 -12.72
CA LYS A 45 1.77 11.14 -13.94
C LYS A 45 2.85 12.18 -13.64
N ASN A 46 2.67 13.01 -12.63
CA ASN A 46 3.60 14.10 -12.30
C ASN A 46 4.98 13.60 -11.88
N ASN A 47 5.05 12.41 -11.31
CA ASN A 47 6.30 11.80 -10.85
C ASN A 47 6.83 10.72 -11.80
N ARG A 48 6.21 10.53 -12.98
CA ARG A 48 6.61 9.52 -13.99
C ARG A 48 6.78 8.13 -13.39
N ILE A 49 5.81 7.68 -12.60
CA ILE A 49 5.89 6.40 -11.91
C ILE A 49 5.69 5.24 -12.89
N ASP A 50 6.60 4.28 -12.88
CA ASP A 50 6.53 3.07 -13.71
C ASP A 50 6.07 1.82 -12.94
N TYR A 51 6.41 1.76 -11.65
CA TYR A 51 6.12 0.63 -10.77
C TYR A 51 5.47 1.11 -9.48
N ILE A 52 4.42 0.40 -9.08
CA ILE A 52 3.82 0.54 -7.76
C ILE A 52 4.16 -0.69 -6.94
N ILE A 53 4.84 -0.50 -5.82
CA ILE A 53 5.12 -1.55 -4.85
C ILE A 53 4.21 -1.35 -3.65
N THR A 54 3.45 -2.37 -3.26
CA THR A 54 2.56 -2.25 -2.10
C THR A 54 2.42 -3.56 -1.33
N ARG A 55 2.08 -3.47 -0.04
CA ARG A 55 1.71 -4.64 0.76
C ARG A 55 0.24 -4.96 0.53
N ASN A 56 -0.12 -6.24 0.57
CA ASN A 56 -1.53 -6.65 0.59
C ASN A 56 -2.15 -6.35 1.97
N SER A 57 -2.52 -5.09 2.22
CA SER A 57 -3.14 -4.64 3.48
C SER A 57 -4.62 -4.97 3.57
N GLY A 58 -5.27 -5.43 2.49
CA GLY A 58 -6.64 -5.96 2.50
C GLY A 58 -7.77 -4.98 2.83
N GLY A 59 -7.51 -3.67 2.84
CA GLY A 59 -8.52 -2.62 3.09
C GLY A 59 -8.91 -1.86 1.83
N ASN A 60 -10.21 -1.59 1.66
CA ASN A 60 -10.78 -0.84 0.53
C ASN A 60 -10.18 0.56 0.38
N ASP A 61 -9.87 1.22 1.50
CA ASP A 61 -9.28 2.57 1.56
C ASP A 61 -7.90 2.68 0.88
N THR A 62 -7.27 1.54 0.57
CA THR A 62 -5.93 1.48 -0.02
C THR A 62 -5.91 1.05 -1.49
N TYR A 63 -7.08 0.81 -2.09
CA TYR A 63 -7.20 0.24 -3.44
C TYR A 63 -7.05 1.28 -4.56
N ALA A 64 -7.24 2.57 -4.28
CA ALA A 64 -7.20 3.64 -5.28
C ALA A 64 -5.89 3.66 -6.11
N LYS A 65 -4.74 3.44 -5.47
CA LYS A 65 -3.43 3.35 -6.14
C LYS A 65 -3.33 2.16 -7.11
N ILE A 66 -4.01 1.05 -6.82
CA ILE A 66 -4.01 -0.13 -7.70
C ILE A 66 -4.86 0.16 -8.94
N LEU A 67 -6.01 0.81 -8.76
CA LEU A 67 -6.86 1.24 -9.86
C LEU A 67 -6.16 2.28 -10.75
N ALA A 68 -5.57 3.32 -10.16
CA ALA A 68 -4.83 4.34 -10.90
C ALA A 68 -3.67 3.72 -11.71
N ALA A 69 -2.90 2.81 -11.11
CA ALA A 69 -1.83 2.10 -11.82
C ALA A 69 -2.36 1.30 -13.01
N ARG A 70 -3.50 0.59 -12.86
CA ARG A 70 -4.14 -0.15 -13.95
C ARG A 70 -4.61 0.77 -15.08
N TYR A 71 -5.25 1.89 -14.75
CA TYR A 71 -5.65 2.89 -15.75
C TYR A 71 -4.46 3.42 -16.55
N LEU A 72 -3.31 3.60 -15.90
CA LEU A 72 -2.07 4.05 -16.53
C LEU A 72 -1.22 2.92 -17.12
N LYS A 73 -1.72 1.67 -17.11
CA LYS A 73 -0.99 0.47 -17.54
C LYS A 73 0.39 0.32 -16.87
N LYS A 74 0.48 0.68 -15.58
CA LYS A 74 1.70 0.56 -14.77
C LYS A 74 1.74 -0.77 -14.02
N THR A 75 2.94 -1.27 -13.79
CA THR A 75 3.17 -2.54 -13.11
C THR A 75 2.89 -2.41 -11.62
N VAL A 76 2.04 -3.29 -11.09
CA VAL A 76 1.74 -3.35 -9.65
C VAL A 76 2.40 -4.60 -9.06
N ILE A 77 3.33 -4.40 -8.14
CA ILE A 77 4.01 -5.45 -7.39
C ILE A 77 3.41 -5.49 -5.99
N VAL A 78 2.77 -6.61 -5.66
CA VAL A 78 2.12 -6.82 -4.36
C VAL A 78 2.95 -7.76 -3.50
N ILE A 79 3.41 -7.27 -2.35
CA ILE A 79 4.03 -8.10 -1.30
C ILE A 79 2.90 -8.91 -0.64
N LYS A 80 2.97 -10.24 -0.77
CA LYS A 80 1.99 -11.17 -0.18
C LYS A 80 1.97 -11.03 1.35
N ARG A 81 0.79 -11.22 1.95
CA ARG A 81 0.69 -11.39 3.41
C ARG A 81 1.45 -12.67 3.81
N PRO A 82 2.17 -12.67 4.95
CA PRO A 82 2.69 -13.90 5.53
C PRO A 82 1.55 -14.91 5.73
N LYS A 83 1.87 -16.21 5.67
CA LYS A 83 0.90 -17.25 6.06
C LYS A 83 0.61 -17.08 7.56
N ILE A 84 -0.65 -16.89 7.91
CA ILE A 84 -1.10 -16.87 9.30
C ILE A 84 -1.66 -18.26 9.60
N PHE A 85 -1.13 -18.92 10.62
CA PHE A 85 -1.69 -20.14 11.17
C PHE A 85 -2.65 -19.74 12.31
N SER A 86 -3.84 -19.30 11.95
CA SER A 86 -4.94 -19.13 12.91
C SER A 86 -6.05 -20.11 12.54
N ASN A 87 -6.64 -20.75 13.53
CA ASN A 87 -7.76 -21.67 13.32
C ASN A 87 -9.04 -20.91 12.92
N ASN A 88 -9.10 -19.61 13.19
CA ASN A 88 -10.28 -18.78 12.96
C ASN A 88 -9.91 -17.56 12.09
N ASN A 89 -10.24 -17.62 10.80
CA ASN A 89 -10.08 -16.49 9.88
C ASN A 89 -11.44 -15.85 9.61
N PHE A 90 -11.57 -14.58 9.95
CA PHE A 90 -12.77 -13.77 9.69
C PHE A 90 -12.49 -12.73 8.61
N TYR A 91 -13.47 -12.46 7.75
CA TYR A 91 -13.32 -11.56 6.59
C TYR A 91 -14.08 -10.24 6.75
N ASP A 92 -14.94 -10.14 7.74
CA ASP A 92 -15.73 -8.96 8.06
C ASP A 92 -16.01 -8.90 9.56
N THR A 93 -16.33 -7.70 10.05
CA THR A 93 -16.59 -7.47 11.49
C THR A 93 -17.83 -8.19 12.00
N LYS A 94 -18.83 -8.43 11.14
CA LYS A 94 -20.09 -9.07 11.52
C LYS A 94 -19.87 -10.54 11.88
N SER A 95 -19.05 -11.26 11.11
CA SER A 95 -18.70 -12.66 11.36
C SER A 95 -17.94 -12.85 12.69
N ILE A 96 -17.11 -11.86 13.07
CA ILE A 96 -16.41 -11.85 14.36
C ILE A 96 -17.40 -11.67 15.51
N ILE A 97 -18.31 -10.69 15.40
CA ILE A 97 -19.31 -10.41 16.44
C ILE A 97 -20.19 -11.64 16.67
N GLN A 98 -20.65 -12.28 15.58
CA GLN A 98 -21.44 -13.50 15.67
C GLN A 98 -20.68 -14.62 16.38
N TYR A 99 -19.44 -14.89 15.99
CA TYR A 99 -18.61 -15.90 16.65
C TYR A 99 -18.43 -15.62 18.15
N ILE A 100 -18.17 -14.38 18.55
CA ILE A 100 -18.04 -14.05 19.98
C ILE A 100 -19.36 -14.28 20.73
N ASN A 101 -20.50 -13.98 20.11
CA ASN A 101 -21.81 -14.19 20.70
C ASN A 101 -22.20 -15.67 20.80
N ASP A 102 -21.78 -16.51 19.85
CA ASP A 102 -22.07 -17.95 19.85
C ASP A 102 -21.24 -18.75 20.88
N PHE A 103 -20.16 -18.14 21.41
CA PHE A 103 -19.25 -18.72 22.40
C PHE A 103 -19.46 -18.18 23.84
N ASN A 104 -20.42 -17.27 24.04
CA ASN A 104 -20.90 -16.82 25.34
C ASN A 104 -22.27 -17.45 25.66
#